data_AF-E6ZCC9-F1
#
_entry.id   AF-E6ZCC9-F1
#
_cell.length_a   1.000
_cell.length_b   1.000
_cell.length_c   1.000
_cell.angle_alpha   90.00
_cell.angle_beta   90.00
_cell.angle_gamma   90.00
#
_symmetry.space_group_name_H-M   'P 1'
#
loop_
_entity.id
_entity.type
_entity.pdbx_description
1 polymer ?
#
loop_
_entity_poly.entity_id
_entity_poly.type
_entity_poly.pdbx_seq_one_letter_code
_entity_poly.pdbx_strand_id
1 'polypeptide(L)'
;MILKHMEFLFVLQYFIPLITPEVAVEKELKNFQCSLYSSKAMNCSWLPANQTADDLQLYYWYPGESHKTACSDYKPRASEKIGCRLRGDFLEHDVYFLFNGTLNGLSVQKTFRVCPVHYVKPPAPRVKITEEGKDLLLSWDPPDLAAHHCWVYILNYSMCRESLSKEIQYKYDNVAVYVPYDLRCQYRVQVKAVYKKSCGAGGSDWSDVELYGVEDLNFDWLMTVFAILIPAAVGLFILLCLCCFMKHREKLFPKIPQPSLILKDMLNSNKEQKSFVGNLYVPAVEEMECKISLEKDSTLLLMQPDP
;
A
#
# COMPACT_ATOMS: atom_id res chain seq x y z
N MET A 1 -38.11 -74.73 5.02
CA MET A 1 -38.12 -73.28 4.73
C MET A 1 -37.54 -72.41 5.86
N ILE A 2 -37.00 -72.99 6.94
CA ILE A 2 -36.44 -72.24 8.08
C ILE A 2 -34.89 -72.19 8.01
N LEU A 3 -34.24 -73.24 7.48
CA LEU A 3 -32.77 -73.29 7.36
C LEU A 3 -32.18 -72.24 6.39
N LYS A 4 -32.87 -71.91 5.29
CA LYS A 4 -32.39 -70.88 4.33
C LYS A 4 -32.47 -69.44 4.87
N HIS A 5 -33.32 -69.18 5.86
CA HIS A 5 -33.43 -67.86 6.49
C HIS A 5 -32.35 -67.61 7.55
N MET A 6 -31.83 -68.68 8.15
CA MET A 6 -30.76 -68.60 9.14
C MET A 6 -29.38 -68.38 8.53
N GLU A 7 -29.08 -68.99 7.37
CA GLU A 7 -27.82 -68.69 6.68
C GLU A 7 -27.76 -67.25 6.15
N PHE A 8 -28.90 -66.67 5.77
CA PHE A 8 -28.96 -65.28 5.31
C PHE A 8 -28.67 -64.27 6.44
N LEU A 9 -29.10 -64.58 7.67
CA LEU A 9 -28.80 -63.77 8.86
C LEU A 9 -27.33 -63.87 9.28
N PHE A 10 -26.72 -65.06 9.19
CA PHE A 10 -25.29 -65.21 9.44
C PHE A 10 -24.45 -64.48 8.41
N VAL A 11 -24.79 -64.56 7.12
CA VAL A 11 -24.07 -63.85 6.06
C VAL A 11 -24.17 -62.33 6.22
N LEU A 12 -25.34 -61.79 6.58
CA LEU A 12 -25.48 -60.34 6.85
C LEU A 12 -24.61 -59.85 8.01
N GLN A 13 -24.31 -60.70 9.01
CA GLN A 13 -23.44 -60.35 10.13
C GLN A 13 -21.95 -60.33 9.74
N TYR A 14 -21.55 -61.06 8.69
CA TYR A 14 -20.19 -61.03 8.13
C TYR A 14 -19.94 -59.89 7.12
N PHE A 15 -21.00 -59.23 6.62
CA PHE A 15 -20.89 -58.13 5.65
C PHE A 15 -21.08 -56.73 6.26
N ILE A 16 -21.34 -56.61 7.57
CA ILE A 16 -21.18 -55.32 8.25
C ILE A 16 -19.67 -55.08 8.35
N PRO A 17 -19.10 -54.05 7.70
CA PRO A 17 -17.70 -53.72 7.91
C PRO A 17 -17.54 -53.46 9.41
N LEU A 18 -16.67 -54.24 10.08
CA LEU A 18 -16.12 -53.87 11.38
C LEU A 18 -15.33 -52.57 11.15
N ILE A 19 -16.03 -51.44 11.18
CA ILE A 19 -15.41 -50.13 11.31
C ILE A 19 -14.80 -50.17 12.71
N THR A 20 -13.48 -50.34 12.77
CA THR A 20 -12.77 -50.24 14.03
C THR A 20 -13.04 -48.85 14.63
N PRO A 21 -13.15 -48.72 15.96
CA PRO A 21 -13.36 -47.42 16.58
C PRO A 21 -12.31 -46.40 16.13
N GLU A 22 -11.08 -46.83 15.84
CA GLU A 22 -10.04 -45.98 15.24
C GLU A 22 -10.42 -45.39 13.87
N VAL A 23 -11.05 -46.17 12.98
CA VAL A 23 -11.49 -45.73 11.65
C VAL A 23 -12.76 -44.86 11.71
N ALA A 24 -13.66 -45.09 12.68
CA ALA A 24 -14.81 -44.22 12.91
C ALA A 24 -14.35 -42.79 13.27
N VAL A 25 -13.34 -42.70 14.12
CA VAL A 25 -12.78 -41.45 14.66
C VAL A 25 -11.92 -40.71 13.66
N GLU A 26 -11.20 -41.44 12.81
CA GLU A 26 -10.48 -40.87 11.69
C GLU A 26 -11.43 -40.06 10.78
N LYS A 27 -12.63 -40.60 10.55
CA LYS A 27 -13.68 -39.98 9.73
C LYS A 27 -14.38 -38.79 10.40
N GLU A 28 -14.29 -38.66 11.72
CA GLU A 28 -15.15 -37.78 12.52
C GLU A 28 -14.49 -36.45 12.95
N LEU A 29 -13.20 -36.46 13.29
CA LEU A 29 -12.45 -35.23 13.54
C LEU A 29 -11.66 -34.84 12.29
N LYS A 30 -12.34 -34.08 11.41
CA LYS A 30 -11.73 -33.52 10.19
C LYS A 30 -11.24 -32.09 10.44
N ASN A 31 -10.13 -31.75 9.78
CA ASN A 31 -9.59 -30.39 9.74
C ASN A 31 -9.22 -29.81 11.12
N PHE A 32 -8.58 -30.61 11.99
CA PHE A 32 -7.96 -30.06 13.20
C PHE A 32 -6.82 -29.12 12.80
N GLN A 33 -6.98 -27.84 13.12
CA GLN A 33 -6.02 -26.80 12.78
C GLN A 33 -5.80 -25.91 14.00
N CYS A 34 -4.55 -25.57 14.26
CA CYS A 34 -4.20 -24.59 15.28
C CYS A 34 -3.53 -23.39 14.64
N SER A 35 -3.74 -22.21 15.24
CA SER A 35 -3.12 -20.97 14.83
C SER A 35 -2.51 -20.25 16.03
N LEU A 36 -1.22 -19.96 15.93
CA LEU A 36 -0.46 -19.25 16.96
C LEU A 36 -0.59 -17.75 16.72
N TYR A 37 -1.28 -17.05 17.62
CA TYR A 37 -1.56 -15.62 17.45
C TYR A 37 -0.82 -14.73 18.46
N SER A 38 -0.23 -15.32 19.50
CA SER A 38 0.66 -14.66 20.47
C SER A 38 1.72 -15.66 20.92
N SER A 39 2.84 -15.18 21.47
CA SER A 39 3.89 -16.03 22.08
C SER A 39 3.33 -17.00 23.14
N LYS A 40 2.25 -16.61 23.84
CA LYS A 40 1.67 -17.35 24.96
C LYS A 40 0.29 -17.96 24.71
N ALA A 41 -0.22 -17.83 23.49
CA ALA A 41 -1.59 -18.24 23.20
C ALA A 41 -1.80 -18.71 21.76
N MET A 42 -2.55 -19.80 21.62
CA MET A 42 -2.97 -20.34 20.33
C MET A 42 -4.48 -20.66 20.33
N ASN A 43 -5.07 -20.71 19.15
CA ASN A 43 -6.43 -21.18 18.96
C ASN A 43 -6.39 -22.45 18.13
N CYS A 44 -7.05 -23.51 18.59
CA CYS A 44 -7.32 -24.68 17.76
C CYS A 44 -8.80 -24.72 17.39
N SER A 45 -9.09 -25.19 16.20
CA SER A 45 -10.43 -25.39 15.67
C SER A 45 -10.50 -26.73 14.96
N TRP A 46 -11.68 -27.33 14.97
CA TRP A 46 -11.98 -28.56 14.25
C TRP A 46 -13.42 -28.51 13.77
N LEU A 47 -13.72 -29.29 12.74
CA LEU A 47 -15.10 -29.50 12.34
C LEU A 47 -15.68 -30.67 13.13
N PRO A 48 -16.81 -30.48 13.84
CA PRO A 48 -17.58 -31.60 14.35
C PRO A 48 -18.09 -32.40 13.15
N ALA A 49 -18.01 -33.72 13.21
CA ALA A 49 -18.72 -34.56 12.26
C ALA A 49 -20.12 -34.89 12.78
N ASN A 50 -20.91 -35.57 11.94
CA ASN A 50 -22.34 -35.84 12.15
C ASN A 50 -22.68 -36.48 13.52
N GLN A 51 -21.73 -37.12 14.19
CA GLN A 51 -21.86 -37.55 15.58
C GLN A 51 -20.61 -37.09 16.34
N THR A 52 -20.71 -35.98 17.08
CA THR A 52 -19.64 -35.58 17.99
C THR A 52 -19.98 -36.09 19.38
N ALA A 53 -19.03 -36.75 20.03
CA ALA A 53 -19.19 -37.23 21.38
C ALA A 53 -19.49 -36.05 22.33
N ASP A 54 -20.60 -36.10 23.07
CA ASP A 54 -20.99 -35.04 24.02
C ASP A 54 -19.91 -34.82 25.11
N ASP A 55 -19.17 -35.88 25.43
CA ASP A 55 -18.07 -35.91 26.40
C ASP A 55 -16.69 -35.63 25.79
N LEU A 56 -16.61 -35.17 24.54
CA LEU A 56 -15.33 -34.89 23.87
C LEU A 56 -14.48 -33.90 24.66
N GLN A 57 -13.25 -34.30 24.99
CA GLN A 57 -12.27 -33.51 25.72
C GLN A 57 -10.93 -33.51 24.97
N LEU A 58 -10.41 -32.31 24.73
CA LEU A 58 -9.09 -32.06 24.20
C LEU A 58 -8.06 -31.95 25.33
N TYR A 59 -6.96 -32.66 25.16
CA TYR A 59 -5.77 -32.59 26.01
C TYR A 59 -4.55 -32.20 25.18
N TYR A 60 -3.57 -31.55 25.79
CA TYR A 60 -2.32 -31.18 25.14
C TYR A 60 -1.12 -31.29 26.09
N TRP A 61 0.07 -31.50 25.54
CA TRP A 61 1.33 -31.60 26.31
C TRP A 61 2.54 -31.29 25.43
N TYR A 62 3.66 -31.02 26.08
CA TYR A 62 4.95 -30.76 25.43
C TYR A 62 5.86 -32.02 25.45
N PRO A 63 6.83 -32.13 24.52
CA PRO A 63 7.83 -33.18 24.56
C PRO A 63 8.51 -33.27 25.93
N GLY A 64 8.56 -34.47 26.51
CA GLY A 64 9.21 -34.71 27.81
C GLY A 64 8.31 -34.47 29.03
N GLU A 65 7.11 -33.91 28.86
CA GLU A 65 6.14 -33.82 29.95
C GLU A 65 5.39 -35.13 30.16
N SER A 66 5.19 -35.49 31.44
CA SER A 66 4.40 -36.66 31.84
C SER A 66 2.91 -36.36 31.98
N HIS A 67 2.54 -35.09 32.22
CA HIS A 67 1.17 -34.68 32.47
C HIS A 67 0.54 -34.04 31.23
N LYS A 68 -0.73 -34.40 30.94
CA LYS A 68 -1.50 -33.81 29.85
C LYS A 68 -2.45 -32.75 30.40
N THR A 69 -2.38 -31.54 29.86
CA THR A 69 -3.25 -30.43 30.25
C THR A 69 -4.55 -30.50 29.49
N ALA A 70 -5.68 -30.45 30.19
CA ALA A 70 -7.01 -30.42 29.56
C ALA A 70 -7.34 -29.00 29.08
N CYS A 71 -7.94 -28.86 27.89
CA CYS A 71 -8.53 -27.60 27.45
C CYS A 71 -9.71 -27.21 28.36
N SER A 72 -9.72 -25.96 28.82
CA SER A 72 -10.79 -25.38 29.63
C SER A 72 -11.58 -24.27 28.94
N ASP A 73 -11.03 -23.63 27.90
CA ASP A 73 -11.64 -22.50 27.18
C ASP A 73 -12.13 -22.94 25.79
N TYR A 74 -13.27 -23.64 25.77
CA TYR A 74 -13.88 -24.12 24.52
C TYR A 74 -14.69 -23.04 23.81
N LYS A 75 -14.67 -23.10 22.47
CA LYS A 75 -15.53 -22.28 21.60
C LYS A 75 -16.78 -23.08 21.23
N PRO A 76 -17.98 -22.66 21.66
CA PRO A 76 -19.22 -23.35 21.32
C PRO A 76 -19.80 -22.89 19.97
N ARG A 77 -20.43 -23.80 19.25
CA ARG A 77 -21.37 -23.52 18.15
C ARG A 77 -22.54 -24.49 18.25
N ALA A 78 -23.77 -23.99 18.44
CA ALA A 78 -24.98 -24.81 18.51
C ALA A 78 -24.82 -26.04 19.41
N SER A 79 -24.41 -25.83 20.67
CA SER A 79 -24.09 -26.85 21.70
C SER A 79 -22.87 -27.76 21.44
N GLU A 80 -22.19 -27.66 20.29
CA GLU A 80 -20.99 -28.45 20.00
C GLU A 80 -19.70 -27.67 20.29
N LYS A 81 -18.67 -28.38 20.78
CA LYS A 81 -17.31 -27.84 20.94
C LYS A 81 -16.63 -27.87 19.57
N ILE A 82 -16.32 -26.70 19.00
CA ILE A 82 -15.70 -26.57 17.66
C ILE A 82 -14.27 -26.01 17.69
N GLY A 83 -13.78 -25.68 18.89
CA GLY A 83 -12.46 -25.11 19.06
C GLY A 83 -12.08 -24.96 20.52
N CYS A 84 -10.81 -24.67 20.75
CA CYS A 84 -10.23 -24.43 22.06
C CYS A 84 -9.26 -23.25 22.00
N ARG A 85 -9.29 -22.38 23.00
CA ARG A 85 -8.23 -21.41 23.25
C ARG A 85 -7.26 -21.98 24.28
N LEU A 86 -5.99 -21.99 23.91
CA LEU A 86 -4.92 -22.56 24.71
C LEU A 86 -3.99 -21.45 25.18
N ARG A 87 -3.48 -21.59 26.40
CA ARG A 87 -2.45 -20.72 26.99
C ARG A 87 -1.23 -21.55 27.36
N GLY A 88 -0.05 -21.02 27.11
CA GLY A 88 1.22 -21.70 27.30
C GLY A 88 2.28 -21.18 26.34
N ASP A 89 3.54 -21.56 26.55
CA ASP A 89 4.64 -21.16 25.70
C ASP A 89 4.73 -22.10 24.49
N PHE A 90 4.39 -21.61 23.30
CA PHE A 90 4.17 -22.46 22.12
C PHE A 90 5.19 -22.25 20.99
N LEU A 91 6.11 -21.28 21.15
CA LEU A 91 7.08 -20.94 20.12
C LEU A 91 8.25 -21.94 20.05
N GLU A 92 8.61 -22.57 21.17
CA GLU A 92 9.87 -23.33 21.28
C GLU A 92 9.68 -24.83 21.08
N HIS A 93 8.44 -25.31 21.13
CA HIS A 93 8.14 -26.74 21.22
C HIS A 93 7.03 -27.13 20.27
N ASP A 94 7.15 -28.33 19.73
CA ASP A 94 5.99 -29.03 19.19
C ASP A 94 4.98 -29.28 20.31
N VAL A 95 3.71 -29.29 19.93
CA VAL A 95 2.62 -29.57 20.86
C VAL A 95 1.88 -30.80 20.38
N TYR A 96 1.73 -31.76 21.29
CA TYR A 96 0.93 -32.95 21.05
C TYR A 96 -0.47 -32.72 21.59
N PHE A 97 -1.46 -33.19 20.85
CA PHE A 97 -2.88 -33.08 21.18
C PHE A 97 -3.51 -34.46 21.22
N LEU A 98 -4.42 -34.67 22.16
CA LEU A 98 -5.23 -35.87 22.26
C LEU A 98 -6.70 -35.47 22.40
N PHE A 99 -7.52 -35.91 21.47
CA PHE A 99 -8.96 -35.95 21.66
C PHE A 99 -9.32 -37.26 22.35
N ASN A 100 -10.13 -37.18 23.39
CA ASN A 100 -10.68 -38.32 24.10
C ASN A 100 -12.19 -38.10 24.27
N GLY A 101 -12.99 -39.10 23.95
CA GLY A 101 -14.45 -39.06 24.12
C GLY A 101 -15.07 -40.43 23.92
N THR A 102 -16.39 -40.49 23.94
CA THR A 102 -17.18 -41.71 23.80
C THR A 102 -18.17 -41.59 22.64
N LEU A 103 -18.04 -42.46 21.65
CA LEU A 103 -18.95 -42.52 20.51
C LEU A 103 -19.68 -43.86 20.52
N ASN A 104 -21.02 -43.84 20.52
CA ASN A 104 -21.86 -45.05 20.51
C ASN A 104 -21.46 -46.07 21.61
N GLY A 105 -21.03 -45.57 22.78
CA GLY A 105 -20.60 -46.39 23.92
C GLY A 105 -19.15 -46.92 23.84
N LEU A 106 -18.40 -46.59 22.79
CA LEU A 106 -16.99 -46.95 22.64
C LEU A 106 -16.09 -45.75 22.91
N SER A 107 -15.03 -45.96 23.70
CA SER A 107 -14.02 -44.93 23.91
C SER A 107 -13.20 -44.72 22.65
N VAL A 108 -13.01 -43.45 22.35
CA VAL A 108 -12.46 -42.93 21.11
C VAL A 108 -11.31 -42.00 21.44
N GLN A 109 -10.15 -42.24 20.82
CA GLN A 109 -8.97 -41.42 21.01
C GLN A 109 -8.28 -41.10 19.70
N LYS A 110 -7.87 -39.84 19.50
CA LYS A 110 -7.10 -39.41 18.32
C LYS A 110 -6.03 -38.41 18.71
N THR A 111 -4.80 -38.67 18.27
CA THR A 111 -3.63 -37.85 18.58
C THR A 111 -3.21 -37.02 17.38
N PHE A 112 -2.77 -35.79 17.62
CA PHE A 112 -2.19 -34.90 16.61
C PHE A 112 -0.86 -34.33 17.11
N ARG A 113 0.06 -34.04 16.20
CA ARG A 113 1.27 -33.27 16.47
C ARG A 113 1.21 -31.98 15.66
N VAL A 114 1.41 -30.85 16.32
CA VAL A 114 1.44 -29.53 15.68
C VAL A 114 2.76 -28.87 16.01
N CYS A 115 3.39 -28.29 14.99
CA CYS A 115 4.55 -27.43 15.15
C CYS A 115 4.08 -25.97 15.03
N PRO A 116 3.84 -25.23 16.14
CA PRO A 116 3.10 -23.97 16.09
C PRO A 116 3.76 -22.88 15.24
N VAL A 117 5.10 -22.89 15.13
CA VAL A 117 5.87 -21.96 14.30
C VAL A 117 5.56 -22.05 12.80
N HIS A 118 4.94 -23.13 12.33
CA HIS A 118 4.48 -23.28 10.94
C HIS A 118 3.03 -22.82 10.72
N TYR A 119 2.32 -22.43 11.78
CA TYR A 119 0.92 -22.01 11.74
C TYR A 119 0.72 -20.66 12.44
N VAL A 120 1.62 -19.72 12.17
CA VAL A 120 1.62 -18.39 12.78
C VAL A 120 0.54 -17.50 12.15
N LYS A 121 -0.30 -16.91 12.99
CA LYS A 121 -1.41 -16.02 12.60
C LYS A 121 -1.59 -14.90 13.63
N PRO A 122 -0.67 -13.93 13.70
CA PRO A 122 -0.80 -12.79 14.61
C PRO A 122 -1.98 -11.90 14.20
N PRO A 123 -2.43 -11.01 15.09
CA PRO A 123 -3.33 -9.91 14.74
C PRO A 123 -2.80 -9.09 13.56
N ALA A 124 -3.72 -8.52 12.77
CA ALA A 124 -3.35 -7.56 11.73
C ALA A 124 -2.65 -6.34 12.38
N PRO A 125 -1.52 -5.87 11.82
CA PRO A 125 -0.87 -4.66 12.31
C PRO A 125 -1.75 -3.43 12.12
N ARG A 126 -1.40 -2.33 12.78
CA ARG A 126 -2.06 -1.03 12.63
C ARG A 126 -1.08 -0.02 12.06
N VAL A 127 -1.48 0.64 10.99
CA VAL A 127 -0.68 1.70 10.36
C VAL A 127 -0.88 3.00 11.15
N LYS A 128 0.21 3.74 11.34
CA LYS A 128 0.26 5.10 11.87
C LYS A 128 0.90 5.97 10.81
N ILE A 129 0.26 7.09 10.47
CA ILE A 129 0.74 8.04 9.47
C ILE A 129 1.05 9.35 10.19
N THR A 130 2.31 9.79 10.10
CA THR A 130 2.77 11.05 10.68
C THR A 130 3.33 11.93 9.58
N GLU A 131 2.99 13.21 9.56
CA GLU A 131 3.59 14.17 8.63
C GLU A 131 4.92 14.69 9.18
N GLU A 132 5.98 14.57 8.37
CA GLU A 132 7.32 15.04 8.70
C GLU A 132 7.88 15.88 7.55
N GLY A 133 7.59 17.18 7.60
CA GLY A 133 8.10 18.16 6.63
C GLY A 133 7.50 17.97 5.24
N LYS A 134 8.24 17.32 4.33
CA LYS A 134 7.80 17.07 2.94
C LYS A 134 7.41 15.62 2.69
N ASP A 135 7.47 14.78 3.72
CA ASP A 135 7.22 13.36 3.64
C ASP A 135 6.17 12.93 4.68
N LEU A 136 5.52 11.80 4.44
CA LEU A 136 4.73 11.07 5.42
C LEU A 136 5.54 9.88 5.93
N LEU A 137 5.66 9.77 7.25
CA LEU A 137 6.19 8.61 7.95
C LEU A 137 5.06 7.60 8.20
N LEU A 138 5.09 6.51 7.45
CA LEU A 138 4.20 5.36 7.63
C LEU A 138 4.85 4.37 8.58
N SER A 139 4.29 4.13 9.75
CA SER A 139 4.84 3.22 10.76
C SER A 139 3.80 2.24 11.29
N TRP A 140 4.24 1.14 11.89
CA TRP A 140 3.37 0.16 12.54
C TRP A 140 4.10 -0.51 13.70
N ASP A 141 3.35 -1.17 14.58
CA ASP A 141 3.94 -1.93 15.67
C ASP A 141 4.17 -3.39 15.23
N PRO A 142 5.32 -4.01 15.57
CA PRO A 142 5.57 -5.40 15.25
C PRO A 142 4.62 -6.34 16.03
N PRO A 143 4.27 -7.51 15.48
CA PRO A 143 3.50 -8.50 16.22
C PRO A 143 4.20 -8.89 17.53
N ASP A 144 3.42 -9.02 18.61
CA ASP A 144 3.88 -9.58 19.89
C ASP A 144 3.97 -11.12 19.82
N LEU A 145 4.76 -11.59 18.85
CA LEU A 145 4.99 -12.98 18.54
C LEU A 145 6.37 -13.11 17.90
N ALA A 146 7.19 -14.02 18.43
CA ALA A 146 8.56 -14.28 17.99
C ALA A 146 9.52 -13.07 18.05
N ALA A 147 10.80 -13.35 17.87
CA ALA A 147 11.80 -12.30 17.78
C ALA A 147 11.50 -11.41 16.57
N HIS A 148 11.93 -10.14 16.66
CA HIS A 148 11.80 -9.21 15.54
C HIS A 148 12.25 -9.93 14.29
N HIS A 149 13.46 -10.58 14.27
CA HIS A 149 14.19 -11.21 13.14
C HIS A 149 13.43 -12.20 12.21
N CYS A 150 12.18 -12.51 12.56
CA CYS A 150 11.30 -13.44 11.84
C CYS A 150 10.14 -12.83 11.03
N TRP A 151 9.94 -11.52 11.07
CA TRP A 151 8.94 -10.75 10.33
C TRP A 151 9.44 -10.01 9.09
N VAL A 152 8.71 -10.17 7.99
CA VAL A 152 8.82 -9.32 6.80
C VAL A 152 7.50 -8.59 6.64
N TYR A 153 7.54 -7.28 6.45
CA TYR A 153 6.32 -6.51 6.23
C TYR A 153 6.14 -6.24 4.74
N ILE A 154 4.89 -6.38 4.29
CA ILE A 154 4.47 -6.01 2.95
C ILE A 154 3.55 -4.80 3.10
N LEU A 155 4.02 -3.67 2.59
CA LEU A 155 3.26 -2.43 2.51
C LEU A 155 2.52 -2.39 1.16
N ASN A 156 1.27 -1.98 1.18
CA ASN A 156 0.51 -1.59 0.00
C ASN A 156 0.01 -0.18 0.23
N TYR A 157 0.51 0.78 -0.54
CA TYR A 157 0.02 2.14 -0.47
C TYR A 157 -0.26 2.70 -1.87
N SER A 158 -1.25 3.57 -1.94
CA SER A 158 -1.56 4.38 -3.11
C SER A 158 -1.75 5.84 -2.69
N MET A 159 -1.49 6.75 -3.63
CA MET A 159 -1.76 8.18 -3.47
C MET A 159 -2.53 8.68 -4.69
N CYS A 160 -3.51 9.55 -4.50
CA CYS A 160 -4.38 9.99 -5.57
C CYS A 160 -5.01 8.78 -6.31
N ARG A 161 -5.28 8.87 -7.62
CA ARG A 161 -5.80 7.76 -8.45
C ARG A 161 -4.75 6.75 -8.89
N GLU A 162 -3.48 6.91 -8.51
CA GLU A 162 -2.44 5.93 -8.88
C GLU A 162 -2.59 4.66 -8.03
N SER A 163 -3.13 3.60 -8.64
CA SER A 163 -3.29 2.29 -8.01
C SER A 163 -2.00 1.46 -8.00
N LEU A 164 -0.83 2.10 -8.14
CA LEU A 164 0.42 1.36 -8.22
C LEU A 164 0.85 0.95 -6.81
N SER A 165 0.37 -0.21 -6.36
CA SER A 165 0.79 -0.83 -5.11
C SER A 165 2.31 -1.04 -5.13
N LYS A 166 3.05 -0.24 -4.36
CA LYS A 166 4.48 -0.51 -4.15
C LYS A 166 4.64 -1.54 -3.05
N GLU A 167 4.88 -2.79 -3.44
CA GLU A 167 5.28 -3.83 -2.49
C GLU A 167 6.73 -3.62 -2.10
N ILE A 168 6.95 -3.17 -0.87
CA ILE A 168 8.29 -3.03 -0.29
C ILE A 168 8.44 -4.09 0.79
N GLN A 169 9.46 -4.95 0.65
CA GLN A 169 9.83 -5.93 1.65
C GLN A 169 10.88 -5.34 2.61
N TYR A 170 10.47 -5.07 3.85
CA TYR A 170 11.38 -4.57 4.88
C TYR A 170 12.03 -5.71 5.67
N LYS A 171 13.34 -5.58 5.91
CA LYS A 171 14.10 -6.39 6.87
C LYS A 171 14.43 -5.54 8.10
N TYR A 172 14.13 -6.14 9.25
CA TYR A 172 14.57 -5.89 10.61
C TYR A 172 14.49 -4.52 11.27
N ASP A 173 15.07 -3.49 10.69
CA ASP A 173 15.54 -2.40 11.55
C ASP A 173 14.62 -1.17 11.51
N ASN A 174 13.82 -1.03 10.45
CA ASN A 174 12.91 0.11 10.30
C ASN A 174 11.48 -0.37 10.09
N VAL A 175 10.65 -0.22 11.14
CA VAL A 175 9.19 -0.47 11.09
C VAL A 175 8.45 0.78 10.57
N ALA A 176 9.16 1.60 9.79
CA ALA A 176 8.67 2.86 9.27
C ALA A 176 9.21 3.16 7.87
N VAL A 177 8.42 3.87 7.08
CA VAL A 177 8.65 4.17 5.67
C VAL A 177 8.33 5.62 5.40
N TYR A 178 9.23 6.33 4.73
CA TYR A 178 8.96 7.67 4.23
C TYR A 178 8.36 7.60 2.83
N VAL A 179 7.25 8.29 2.62
CA VAL A 179 6.67 8.51 1.30
C VAL A 179 6.53 10.00 1.04
N PRO A 180 6.78 10.51 -0.19
CA PRO A 180 6.59 11.92 -0.49
C PRO A 180 5.17 12.37 -0.20
N TYR A 181 5.03 13.52 0.47
CA TYR A 181 3.74 14.10 0.81
C TYR A 181 3.28 15.14 -0.23
N ASP A 182 2.12 14.92 -0.86
CA ASP A 182 1.40 15.88 -1.67
C ASP A 182 0.08 16.24 -0.97
N LEU A 183 -0.06 17.52 -0.64
CA LEU A 183 -1.24 18.10 0.04
C LEU A 183 -2.54 17.92 -0.75
N ARG A 184 -2.47 17.66 -2.06
CA ARG A 184 -3.62 17.51 -2.96
C ARG A 184 -4.10 16.07 -3.09
N CYS A 185 -3.32 15.11 -2.57
CA CYS A 185 -3.60 13.69 -2.69
C CYS A 185 -4.16 13.10 -1.40
N GLN A 186 -5.13 12.21 -1.55
CA GLN A 186 -5.47 11.24 -0.52
C GLN A 186 -4.57 10.02 -0.64
N TYR A 187 -4.07 9.56 0.51
CA TYR A 187 -3.27 8.36 0.66
C TYR A 187 -4.13 7.24 1.23
N ARG A 188 -3.91 6.02 0.74
CA ARG A 188 -4.52 4.79 1.25
C ARG A 188 -3.40 3.82 1.58
N VAL A 189 -3.33 3.35 2.81
CA VAL A 189 -2.21 2.53 3.28
C VAL A 189 -2.72 1.27 3.95
N GLN A 190 -2.16 0.13 3.57
CA GLN A 190 -2.34 -1.16 4.22
C GLN A 190 -1.00 -1.84 4.44
N VAL A 191 -0.89 -2.59 5.53
CA VAL A 191 0.30 -3.39 5.82
C VAL A 191 -0.09 -4.79 6.26
N LYS A 192 0.73 -5.79 5.93
CA LYS A 192 0.64 -7.12 6.53
C LYS A 192 2.01 -7.61 6.97
N ALA A 193 2.03 -8.40 8.04
CA ALA A 193 3.22 -9.07 8.55
C ALA A 193 3.29 -10.51 8.00
N VAL A 194 4.40 -10.87 7.38
CA VAL A 194 4.67 -12.20 6.84
C VAL A 194 5.76 -12.86 7.66
N TYR A 195 5.51 -14.08 8.10
CA TYR A 195 6.48 -14.85 8.85
C TYR A 195 7.52 -15.45 7.92
N LYS A 196 8.80 -15.20 8.21
CA LYS A 196 9.93 -15.58 7.35
C LYS A 196 10.09 -17.09 7.33
N LYS A 197 10.34 -17.65 6.14
CA LYS A 197 10.54 -19.09 5.94
C LYS A 197 11.65 -19.71 6.80
N SER A 198 12.68 -18.92 7.18
CA SER A 198 13.75 -19.39 8.06
C SER A 198 13.32 -19.57 9.51
N CYS A 199 12.22 -18.93 9.92
CA CYS A 199 11.65 -19.07 11.26
C CYS A 199 10.42 -19.97 11.30
N GLY A 200 9.71 -20.13 10.17
CA GLY A 200 8.52 -20.98 10.08
C GLY A 200 7.62 -20.57 8.92
N ALA A 201 6.30 -20.59 9.14
CA ALA A 201 5.32 -20.19 8.13
C ALA A 201 4.09 -19.51 8.76
N GLY A 202 3.47 -18.63 7.97
CA GLY A 202 2.27 -17.89 8.38
C GLY A 202 2.40 -16.38 8.18
N GLY A 203 1.48 -15.64 8.77
CA GLY A 203 1.41 -14.18 8.64
C GLY A 203 0.06 -13.63 9.07
N SER A 204 0.01 -12.32 9.27
CA SER A 204 -1.22 -11.60 9.58
C SER A 204 -2.15 -11.53 8.36
N ASP A 205 -3.40 -11.13 8.59
CA ASP A 205 -4.20 -10.53 7.53
C ASP A 205 -3.68 -9.12 7.21
N TRP A 206 -4.20 -8.52 6.11
CA TRP A 206 -3.98 -7.11 5.85
C TRP A 206 -4.59 -6.26 6.97
N SER A 207 -3.92 -5.16 7.30
CA SER A 207 -4.51 -4.13 8.15
C SER A 207 -5.75 -3.53 7.50
N ASP A 208 -6.56 -2.90 8.34
CA ASP A 208 -7.55 -1.95 7.84
C ASP A 208 -6.85 -0.87 7.00
N VAL A 209 -7.60 -0.29 6.06
CA VAL A 209 -7.09 0.79 5.20
C VAL A 209 -7.02 2.07 6.03
N GLU A 210 -5.80 2.57 6.22
CA GLU A 210 -5.58 3.87 6.83
C GLU A 210 -5.60 4.96 5.74
N LEU A 211 -6.38 6.01 5.97
CA LEU A 211 -6.56 7.12 5.04
C LEU A 211 -5.88 8.38 5.59
N TYR A 212 -5.13 9.09 4.74
CA TYR A 212 -4.54 10.37 5.10
C TYR A 212 -4.67 11.38 3.96
N GLY A 213 -4.95 12.65 4.29
CA GLY A 213 -5.16 13.71 3.31
C GLY A 213 -6.55 13.70 2.66
N VAL A 214 -6.79 14.71 1.83
CA VAL A 214 -8.05 14.93 1.11
C VAL A 214 -7.75 14.92 -0.38
N GLU A 215 -8.59 14.22 -1.14
CA GLU A 215 -8.51 14.26 -2.61
C GLU A 215 -9.11 15.58 -3.08
N ASP A 216 -8.26 16.54 -3.49
CA ASP A 216 -8.73 17.84 -3.92
C ASP A 216 -9.17 17.82 -5.39
N LEU A 217 -10.34 17.21 -5.63
CA LEU A 217 -11.03 17.24 -6.93
C LEU A 217 -11.34 18.68 -7.36
N ASN A 218 -11.31 19.65 -6.44
CA ASN A 218 -11.58 21.05 -6.75
C ASN A 218 -10.40 21.75 -7.46
N PHE A 219 -9.19 21.22 -7.38
CA PHE A 219 -8.06 21.81 -8.11
C PHE A 219 -8.08 21.41 -9.59
N ASP A 220 -8.44 20.16 -9.89
CA ASP A 220 -8.38 19.61 -11.25
C ASP A 220 -9.48 20.19 -12.16
N TRP A 221 -10.70 20.39 -11.65
CA TRP A 221 -11.76 21.07 -12.43
C TRP A 221 -11.43 22.53 -12.68
N LEU A 222 -10.86 23.24 -11.69
CA LEU A 222 -10.56 24.67 -11.81
C LEU A 222 -9.46 24.90 -12.85
N MET A 223 -8.43 24.06 -12.85
CA MET A 223 -7.37 24.08 -13.86
C MET A 223 -7.91 23.74 -15.25
N THR A 224 -8.79 22.74 -15.36
CA THR A 224 -9.47 22.39 -16.62
C THR A 224 -10.32 23.55 -17.15
N VAL A 225 -11.07 24.23 -16.27
CA VAL A 225 -11.90 25.38 -16.61
C VAL A 225 -11.04 26.54 -17.11
N PHE A 226 -9.95 26.88 -16.42
CA PHE A 226 -9.04 27.94 -16.87
C PHE A 226 -8.35 27.60 -18.19
N ALA A 227 -7.96 26.34 -18.41
CA ALA A 227 -7.35 25.89 -19.65
C ALA A 227 -8.28 26.03 -20.87
N ILE A 228 -9.60 26.01 -20.68
CA ILE A 228 -10.58 26.21 -21.76
C ILE A 228 -11.00 27.68 -21.88
N LEU A 229 -11.28 28.35 -20.77
CA LEU A 229 -11.80 29.71 -20.76
C LEU A 229 -10.78 30.75 -21.23
N ILE A 230 -9.50 30.61 -20.84
CA ILE A 230 -8.46 31.59 -21.19
C ILE A 230 -8.22 31.61 -22.70
N PRO A 231 -7.96 30.48 -23.39
CA PRO A 231 -7.79 30.48 -24.84
C PRO A 231 -9.03 30.93 -25.60
N ALA A 232 -10.24 30.57 -25.13
CA ALA A 232 -11.48 31.01 -25.75
C ALA A 232 -11.67 32.54 -25.66
N ALA A 233 -11.39 33.14 -24.51
CA ALA A 233 -11.45 34.59 -24.32
C ALA A 233 -10.42 35.33 -25.17
N VAL A 234 -9.18 34.83 -25.23
CA VAL A 234 -8.12 35.40 -26.08
C VAL A 234 -8.48 35.27 -27.55
N GLY A 235 -8.99 34.11 -27.98
CA GLY A 235 -9.45 33.90 -29.35
C GLY A 235 -10.58 34.84 -29.75
N LEU A 236 -11.55 35.06 -28.87
CA LEU A 236 -12.62 36.03 -29.08
C LEU A 236 -12.08 37.46 -29.18
N PHE A 237 -11.14 37.84 -28.30
CA PHE A 237 -10.52 39.16 -28.33
C PHE A 237 -9.75 39.40 -29.64
N ILE A 238 -8.99 38.42 -30.12
CA ILE A 238 -8.28 38.50 -31.41
C ILE A 238 -9.28 38.66 -32.56
N LEU A 239 -10.36 37.87 -32.58
CA LEU A 239 -11.41 37.98 -33.60
C LEU A 239 -12.05 39.37 -33.60
N LEU A 240 -12.39 39.91 -32.42
CA LEU A 240 -12.94 41.26 -32.29
C LEU A 240 -11.95 42.33 -32.78
N CYS A 241 -10.68 42.22 -32.41
CA CYS A 241 -9.62 43.09 -32.91
C CYS A 241 -9.54 43.03 -34.44
N LEU A 242 -9.49 41.84 -35.03
CA LEU A 242 -9.47 41.66 -36.48
C LEU A 242 -10.72 42.27 -37.15
N CYS A 243 -11.91 42.04 -36.61
CA CYS A 243 -13.14 42.65 -37.11
C CYS A 243 -13.09 44.19 -37.03
N CYS A 244 -12.58 44.75 -35.93
CA CYS A 244 -12.39 46.18 -35.76
C CYS A 244 -11.37 46.74 -36.76
N PHE A 245 -10.22 46.08 -36.94
CA PHE A 245 -9.21 46.45 -37.93
C PHE A 245 -9.76 46.42 -39.36
N MET A 246 -10.53 45.38 -39.71
CA MET A 246 -11.15 45.26 -41.03
C MET A 246 -12.22 46.34 -41.27
N LYS A 247 -13.02 46.67 -40.25
CA LYS A 247 -14.07 47.72 -40.32
C LYS A 247 -13.49 49.14 -40.37
N HIS A 248 -12.38 49.39 -39.69
CA HIS A 248 -11.75 50.72 -39.61
C HIS A 248 -10.50 50.88 -40.48
N ARG A 249 -10.22 49.92 -41.35
CA ARG A 249 -9.08 49.93 -42.29
C ARG A 249 -8.97 51.23 -43.08
N GLU A 250 -10.10 51.79 -43.50
CA GLU A 250 -10.16 53.03 -44.28
C GLU A 250 -9.85 54.30 -43.45
N LYS A 251 -10.02 54.23 -42.12
CA LYS A 251 -9.68 55.33 -41.20
C LYS A 251 -8.25 55.23 -40.65
N LEU A 252 -7.73 54.01 -40.45
CA LEU A 252 -6.36 53.77 -39.96
C LEU A 252 -5.30 53.85 -41.07
N PHE A 253 -5.66 53.57 -42.33
CA PHE A 253 -4.79 53.75 -43.49
C PHE A 253 -5.48 54.67 -44.51
N PRO A 254 -5.32 56.01 -44.41
CA PRO A 254 -5.76 56.90 -45.48
C PRO A 254 -5.05 56.53 -46.79
N LYS A 255 -5.77 56.58 -47.92
CA LYS A 255 -5.20 56.28 -49.24
C LYS A 255 -3.93 57.13 -49.46
N ILE A 256 -2.78 56.47 -49.57
CA ILE A 256 -1.51 57.12 -49.90
C ILE A 256 -1.66 57.76 -51.29
N PRO A 257 -1.49 59.09 -51.45
CA PRO A 257 -1.46 59.69 -52.78
C PRO A 257 -0.25 59.12 -53.56
N GLN A 258 -0.48 58.66 -54.78
CA GLN A 258 0.52 58.00 -55.63
C GLN A 258 1.79 58.87 -55.79
N PRO A 259 2.99 58.41 -55.40
CA PRO A 259 4.24 59.09 -55.70
C PRO A 259 4.79 58.59 -57.05
N SER A 260 4.09 58.87 -58.15
CA SER A 260 4.45 58.30 -59.47
C SER A 260 5.37 59.17 -60.33
N LEU A 261 5.84 60.32 -59.84
CA LEU A 261 6.66 61.22 -60.66
C LEU A 261 8.06 61.53 -60.08
N ILE A 262 8.22 61.67 -58.76
CA ILE A 262 9.50 62.10 -58.16
C ILE A 262 10.57 60.99 -58.16
N LEU A 263 10.18 59.72 -57.99
CA LEU A 263 11.14 58.60 -57.95
C LEU A 263 11.62 58.16 -59.34
N LYS A 264 10.84 58.46 -60.40
CA LYS A 264 11.19 58.07 -61.77
C LYS A 264 12.32 58.95 -62.35
N ASP A 265 12.36 60.22 -61.94
CA ASP A 265 13.41 61.16 -62.34
C ASP A 265 14.75 60.87 -61.65
N MET A 266 14.73 60.37 -60.42
CA MET A 266 15.96 60.01 -59.67
C MET A 266 16.63 58.72 -60.17
N LEU A 267 15.89 57.83 -60.84
CA LEU A 267 16.42 56.55 -61.34
C LEU A 267 17.00 56.64 -62.76
N ASN A 268 16.61 57.65 -63.55
CA ASN A 268 17.06 57.80 -64.94
C ASN A 268 18.33 58.67 -65.12
N SER A 269 18.84 59.33 -64.07
CA SER A 269 19.98 60.25 -64.19
C SER A 269 21.38 59.59 -64.08
N ASN A 270 21.49 58.26 -63.95
CA ASN A 270 22.78 57.56 -63.78
C ASN A 270 23.45 57.13 -65.11
N LYS A 271 23.36 57.97 -66.14
CA LYS A 271 24.20 57.87 -67.34
C LYS A 271 24.60 59.27 -67.79
N GLU A 272 25.55 59.89 -67.08
CA GLU A 272 26.71 60.58 -67.65
C GLU A 272 27.55 61.22 -66.55
N GLN A 273 28.86 61.07 -66.66
CA GLN A 273 29.88 61.41 -65.68
C GLN A 273 30.31 62.88 -65.80
N LYS A 274 30.15 63.70 -64.75
CA LYS A 274 31.08 64.79 -64.39
C LYS A 274 30.77 65.44 -63.03
N SER A 275 31.85 65.65 -62.28
CA SER A 275 32.06 66.37 -61.00
C SER A 275 30.93 67.27 -60.43
N PHE A 276 30.55 67.03 -59.17
CA PHE A 276 30.41 68.10 -58.18
C PHE A 276 30.56 67.57 -56.73
N VAL A 277 31.20 68.37 -55.89
CA VAL A 277 31.66 68.13 -54.51
C VAL A 277 30.54 68.46 -53.51
N GLY A 278 30.43 67.73 -52.39
CA GLY A 278 29.55 68.14 -51.29
C GLY A 278 29.41 67.17 -50.10
N ASN A 279 30.42 67.14 -49.24
CA ASN A 279 30.45 66.82 -47.80
C ASN A 279 29.78 65.52 -47.27
N LEU A 280 30.62 64.49 -47.05
CA LEU A 280 30.35 63.42 -46.08
C LEU A 280 30.74 63.90 -44.67
N TYR A 281 29.81 63.83 -43.71
CA TYR A 281 30.09 64.06 -42.30
C TYR A 281 30.90 62.89 -41.71
N VAL A 282 32.06 63.18 -41.12
CA VAL A 282 32.90 62.24 -40.37
C VAL A 282 32.69 62.51 -38.88
N PRO A 283 32.24 61.55 -38.06
CA PRO A 283 32.16 61.75 -36.61
C PRO A 283 33.57 61.81 -36.00
N ALA A 284 33.80 62.82 -35.16
CA ALA A 284 35.03 62.94 -34.37
C ALA A 284 35.10 61.82 -33.31
N VAL A 285 36.28 61.22 -33.19
CA VAL A 285 36.62 60.30 -32.11
C VAL A 285 36.94 61.13 -30.87
N GLU A 286 36.09 61.08 -29.84
CA GLU A 286 36.44 61.52 -28.49
C GLU A 286 36.98 60.33 -27.70
N GLU A 287 38.25 60.42 -27.31
CA GLU A 287 38.86 59.58 -26.29
C GLU A 287 38.26 59.94 -24.92
N MET A 288 37.67 58.98 -24.22
CA MET A 288 37.46 59.10 -22.77
C MET A 288 38.17 57.96 -22.06
N GLU A 289 39.33 58.30 -21.48
CA GLU A 289 39.97 57.54 -20.42
C GLU A 289 39.04 57.48 -19.20
N CYS A 290 38.57 56.30 -18.81
CA CYS A 290 37.97 56.08 -17.50
C CYS A 290 39.01 55.50 -16.54
N LYS A 291 39.59 56.39 -15.75
CA LYS A 291 40.54 56.15 -14.66
C LYS A 291 39.81 55.50 -13.49
N ILE A 292 40.18 54.25 -13.18
CA ILE A 292 39.69 53.52 -12.00
C ILE A 292 40.41 54.07 -10.76
N SER A 293 39.65 54.61 -9.80
CA SER A 293 40.14 54.92 -8.45
C SER A 293 39.50 53.95 -7.45
N LEU A 294 40.34 53.04 -6.93
CA LEU A 294 40.10 52.21 -5.75
C LEU A 294 40.03 53.09 -4.50
N GLU A 295 38.91 53.05 -3.79
CA GLU A 295 38.81 53.56 -2.42
C GLU A 295 38.52 52.39 -1.47
N LYS A 296 39.43 52.22 -0.51
CA LYS A 296 39.42 51.25 0.58
C LYS A 296 39.59 52.09 1.85
N ASP A 297 38.63 52.13 2.75
CA ASP A 297 38.68 51.30 3.97
C ASP A 297 37.41 51.41 4.86
N SER A 298 37.11 50.25 5.46
CA SER A 298 36.51 49.96 6.76
C SER A 298 35.37 50.81 7.35
N THR A 299 34.25 50.13 7.63
CA THR A 299 33.68 50.18 8.99
C THR A 299 33.21 48.78 9.42
N LEU A 300 33.90 48.26 10.44
CA LEU A 300 33.59 47.10 11.25
C LEU A 300 32.29 47.30 12.04
N LEU A 301 31.35 46.36 11.94
CA LEU A 301 30.42 46.07 13.05
C LEU A 301 30.29 44.54 13.21
N LEU A 302 30.97 44.05 14.25
CA LEU A 302 30.75 42.77 14.89
C LEU A 302 29.40 42.81 15.61
N MET A 303 28.57 41.77 15.43
CA MET A 303 27.51 41.42 16.35
C MET A 303 27.75 39.97 16.80
N GLN A 304 28.00 39.82 18.10
CA GLN A 304 28.13 38.56 18.81
C GLN A 304 26.76 38.20 19.42
N PRO A 305 26.44 36.91 19.65
CA PRO A 305 25.16 36.51 20.22
C PRO A 305 25.17 36.67 21.75
N ASP A 306 24.01 37.08 22.29
CA ASP A 306 23.74 37.25 23.71
C ASP A 306 23.39 35.89 24.41
N PRO A 307 23.51 35.85 25.76
CA PRO A 307 23.65 34.62 26.56
C PRO A 307 22.40 33.78 26.79
#